data_AF-A0A8J4A076-F1
#
_entry.id   AF-A0A8J4A076-F1
#
_cell.length_a   1.000
_cell.length_b   1.000
_cell.length_c   1.000
_cell.angle_alpha   90.00
_cell.angle_beta   90.00
_cell.angle_gamma   90.00
#
_symmetry.space_group_name_H-M   'P 1'
#
loop_
_entity.id
_entity.type
_entity.pdbx_description
1 polymer ?
#
loop_
_entity_poly.entity_id
_entity_poly.type
_entity_poly.pdbx_seq_one_letter_code
_entity_poly.pdbx_strand_id
1 'polypeptide(L)'
;MSTSHIHRANHLEHVEAPGSMLTTTAARALAVLRYATGFVFLWAFVDKTFGLGYATPSAKAWINGGSPTKGFLSSVEVGPLQGFFHDIAGTWYANWLFMLGLLGIGVALTAGIGLRVAAVSGTVMMAMMWLAEWPIAKGSTNPVMDYHLIYAIVLVVLAAAYAGHTWGLGRRWAKLSIVQRNRWLI
;
A
#
# COMPACT_ATOMS: atom_id res chain seq x y z
N MET A 1 32.13 31.78 -49.56
CA MET A 1 32.16 30.32 -49.72
C MET A 1 31.94 29.73 -48.34
N SER A 2 30.74 29.20 -48.10
CA SER A 2 30.25 28.70 -46.81
C SER A 2 30.49 27.19 -46.75
N THR A 3 31.31 26.76 -45.80
CA THR A 3 31.54 25.37 -45.35
C THR A 3 32.33 25.52 -44.04
N SER A 4 31.99 24.96 -42.89
CA SER A 4 31.09 23.87 -42.59
C SER A 4 30.88 23.89 -41.07
N HIS A 5 29.67 24.27 -40.69
CA HIS A 5 28.91 23.57 -39.67
C HIS A 5 29.20 22.06 -39.75
N ILE A 6 29.27 21.37 -38.62
CA ILE A 6 29.64 19.95 -38.46
C ILE A 6 31.13 19.75 -38.09
N HIS A 7 31.56 20.29 -36.94
CA HIS A 7 32.44 19.48 -36.10
C HIS A 7 32.25 19.77 -34.61
N ARG A 8 31.87 18.71 -33.91
CA ARG A 8 31.71 18.57 -32.46
C ARG A 8 30.41 19.08 -31.84
N ALA A 9 29.32 18.57 -32.40
CA ALA A 9 28.19 18.02 -31.63
C ALA A 9 28.62 16.83 -30.72
N ASN A 10 29.76 16.95 -30.02
CA ASN A 10 30.29 15.97 -29.06
C ASN A 10 30.52 16.58 -27.67
N HIS A 11 30.11 17.82 -27.46
CA HIS A 11 29.79 18.29 -26.11
C HIS A 11 28.29 18.04 -25.88
N LEU A 12 27.89 16.78 -26.05
CA LEU A 12 26.84 16.22 -25.20
C LEU A 12 27.44 16.24 -23.81
N GLU A 13 27.44 17.43 -23.23
CA GLU A 13 27.58 17.65 -21.82
C GLU A 13 26.55 16.69 -21.24
N HIS A 14 27.05 15.61 -20.65
CA HIS A 14 26.34 14.82 -19.67
C HIS A 14 26.00 15.78 -18.54
N VAL A 15 25.01 16.64 -18.79
CA VAL A 15 24.22 17.22 -17.73
C VAL A 15 23.54 15.99 -17.15
N GLU A 16 24.12 15.42 -16.09
CA GLU A 16 23.32 14.69 -15.11
C GLU A 16 22.07 15.53 -14.91
N ALA A 17 20.92 15.06 -15.41
CA ALA A 17 19.68 15.79 -15.31
C ALA A 17 19.55 16.27 -13.84
N PRO A 18 19.43 17.59 -13.58
CA PRO A 18 19.38 18.08 -12.21
C PRO A 18 18.32 17.29 -11.45
N GLY A 19 18.75 16.66 -10.35
CA GLY A 19 18.04 15.61 -9.62
C GLY A 19 16.54 15.85 -9.52
N SER A 20 15.78 14.80 -9.88
CA SER A 20 14.32 14.77 -10.01
C SER A 20 13.59 15.43 -8.82
N MET A 21 13.36 16.74 -8.89
CA MET A 21 12.45 17.39 -7.95
C MET A 21 11.02 17.08 -8.38
N LEU A 22 10.24 16.47 -7.49
CA LEU A 22 8.79 16.34 -7.66
C LEU A 22 8.19 17.74 -7.82
N THR A 23 7.46 17.97 -8.91
CA THR A 23 6.72 19.23 -9.08
C THR A 23 5.71 19.39 -7.94
N THR A 24 5.36 20.63 -7.60
CA THR A 24 4.33 20.90 -6.58
C THR A 24 3.01 20.18 -6.88
N THR A 25 2.64 20.11 -8.16
CA THR A 25 1.44 19.38 -8.61
C THR A 25 1.56 17.88 -8.36
N ALA A 26 2.68 17.25 -8.74
CA ALA A 26 2.90 15.83 -8.48
C ALA A 26 2.92 15.52 -6.97
N ALA A 27 3.57 16.37 -6.17
CA ALA A 27 3.62 16.22 -4.72
C ALA A 27 2.23 16.31 -4.06
N ARG A 28 1.36 17.20 -4.55
CA ARG A 28 -0.04 17.29 -4.09
C ARG A 28 -0.87 16.11 -4.55
N ALA A 29 -0.71 15.67 -5.79
CA ALA A 29 -1.39 14.48 -6.31
C ALA A 29 -1.02 13.22 -5.51
N LEU A 30 0.25 13.04 -5.17
CA LEU A 30 0.71 11.95 -4.29
C LEU A 30 0.15 12.06 -2.88
N ALA A 31 -0.03 13.28 -2.34
CA ALA A 31 -0.71 13.46 -1.06
C ALA A 31 -2.18 13.04 -1.11
N VAL A 32 -2.89 13.40 -2.18
CA VAL A 32 -4.29 12.97 -2.39
C VAL A 32 -4.35 11.44 -2.53
N LEU A 33 -3.48 10.85 -3.34
CA LEU A 33 -3.39 9.38 -3.48
C LEU A 33 -3.13 8.72 -2.13
N ARG A 34 -2.19 9.26 -1.34
CA ARG A 34 -1.88 8.78 0.02
C ARG A 34 -3.12 8.81 0.93
N TYR A 35 -3.87 9.90 0.95
CA TYR A 35 -5.09 9.98 1.75
C TYR A 35 -6.18 9.04 1.27
N ALA A 36 -6.40 8.95 -0.05
CA ALA A 36 -7.39 8.07 -0.63
C ALA A 36 -7.08 6.60 -0.31
N THR A 37 -5.83 6.17 -0.52
CA THR A 37 -5.38 4.82 -0.16
C THR A 37 -5.49 4.59 1.34
N GLY A 38 -5.03 5.53 2.18
CA GLY A 38 -5.16 5.42 3.63
C GLY A 38 -6.61 5.26 4.08
N PHE A 39 -7.53 6.00 3.47
CA PHE A 39 -8.96 5.91 3.74
C PHE A 39 -9.53 4.52 3.38
N VAL A 40 -9.10 3.89 2.29
CA VAL A 40 -9.53 2.52 1.93
C VAL A 40 -9.21 1.54 3.05
N PHE A 41 -7.98 1.57 3.58
CA PHE A 41 -7.55 0.69 4.67
C PHE A 41 -8.30 0.99 5.98
N LEU A 42 -8.42 2.28 6.35
CA LEU A 42 -9.15 2.69 7.56
C LEU A 42 -10.64 2.35 7.47
N TRP A 43 -11.25 2.53 6.30
CA TRP A 43 -12.65 2.18 6.09
C TRP A 43 -12.87 0.68 6.24
N ALA A 44 -12.02 -0.14 5.64
CA ALA A 44 -12.08 -1.60 5.82
C ALA A 44 -11.93 -1.99 7.29
N PHE A 45 -11.04 -1.34 8.04
CA PHE A 45 -10.91 -1.55 9.49
C PHE A 45 -12.20 -1.15 10.23
N VAL A 46 -12.76 0.02 9.96
CA VAL A 46 -13.98 0.53 10.62
C VAL A 46 -15.16 -0.39 10.34
N ASP A 47 -15.43 -0.71 9.07
CA ASP A 47 -16.55 -1.58 8.71
C ASP A 47 -16.38 -2.98 9.31
N LYS A 48 -15.18 -3.57 9.29
CA LYS A 48 -14.93 -4.87 9.93
C LYS A 48 -15.06 -4.83 11.45
N THR A 49 -14.65 -3.73 12.06
CA THR A 49 -14.72 -3.57 13.52
C THR A 49 -16.17 -3.46 13.98
N PHE A 50 -16.96 -2.58 13.37
CA PHE A 50 -18.30 -2.21 13.84
C PHE A 50 -19.45 -2.87 13.06
N GLY A 51 -19.18 -3.43 11.89
CA GLY A 51 -20.18 -4.05 11.01
C GLY A 51 -21.23 -3.07 10.52
N LEU A 52 -20.80 -2.04 9.77
CA LEU A 52 -21.66 -0.96 9.29
C LEU A 52 -22.57 -1.39 8.12
N GLY A 53 -22.46 -2.64 7.66
CA GLY A 53 -23.34 -3.22 6.65
C GLY A 53 -22.86 -3.01 5.21
N TYR A 54 -21.65 -2.50 4.99
CA TYR A 54 -21.07 -2.39 3.64
C TYR A 54 -20.53 -3.75 3.19
N ALA A 55 -19.31 -4.10 3.62
CA ALA A 55 -18.76 -5.42 3.38
C ALA A 55 -19.04 -6.36 4.55
N THR A 56 -19.25 -5.80 5.75
CA THR A 56 -19.39 -6.55 7.00
C THR A 56 -20.78 -6.31 7.59
N PRO A 57 -21.69 -7.30 7.55
CA PRO A 57 -22.94 -7.24 8.30
C PRO A 57 -22.69 -7.08 9.81
N SER A 58 -23.57 -6.38 10.52
CA SER A 58 -23.43 -6.13 11.97
C SER A 58 -23.24 -7.41 12.79
N ALA A 59 -23.94 -8.50 12.45
CA ALA A 59 -23.79 -9.80 13.10
C ALA A 59 -22.39 -10.45 12.92
N LYS A 60 -21.61 -9.97 11.94
CA LYS A 60 -20.23 -10.42 11.66
C LYS A 60 -19.17 -9.39 12.06
N ALA A 61 -19.57 -8.32 12.75
CA ALA A 61 -18.63 -7.31 13.27
C ALA A 61 -17.62 -7.95 14.23
N TRP A 62 -16.39 -7.45 14.21
CA TRP A 62 -15.32 -7.99 15.06
C TRP A 62 -15.63 -7.80 16.55
N ILE A 63 -16.19 -6.65 16.94
CA ILE A 63 -16.59 -6.39 18.33
C ILE A 63 -17.72 -7.32 18.81
N ASN A 64 -18.46 -7.93 17.87
CA ASN A 64 -19.51 -8.91 18.16
C ASN A 64 -18.98 -10.35 18.12
N GLY A 65 -17.66 -10.56 18.15
CA GLY A 65 -17.03 -11.88 18.06
C GLY A 65 -16.91 -12.43 16.64
N GLY A 66 -17.23 -11.62 15.63
CA GLY A 66 -17.02 -11.96 14.22
C GLY A 66 -15.53 -12.11 13.88
N SER A 67 -15.23 -12.84 12.81
CA SER A 67 -13.86 -13.10 12.38
C SER A 67 -13.55 -12.30 11.10
N PRO A 68 -12.64 -11.29 11.16
CA PRO A 68 -12.29 -10.44 10.03
C PRO A 68 -11.78 -11.17 8.77
N THR A 69 -11.13 -12.32 8.96
CA THR A 69 -10.47 -13.07 7.87
C THR A 69 -11.22 -14.33 7.45
N LYS A 70 -12.02 -14.94 8.34
CA LYS A 70 -12.62 -16.27 8.10
C LYS A 70 -13.39 -16.33 6.80
N GLY A 71 -14.32 -15.39 6.58
CA GLY A 71 -15.19 -15.42 5.40
C GLY A 71 -14.44 -15.36 4.07
N PHE A 72 -13.33 -14.65 4.00
CA PHE A 72 -12.51 -14.52 2.79
C PHE A 72 -11.55 -15.71 2.63
N LEU A 73 -10.87 -16.12 3.69
CA LEU A 73 -9.86 -17.16 3.60
C LEU A 73 -10.47 -18.57 3.48
N SER A 74 -11.64 -18.82 4.07
CA SER A 74 -12.33 -20.10 3.89
C SER A 74 -13.02 -20.24 2.53
N SER A 75 -13.19 -19.14 1.79
CA SER A 75 -13.80 -19.15 0.45
C SER A 75 -12.78 -19.30 -0.68
N VAL A 76 -11.50 -19.54 -0.36
CA VAL A 76 -10.48 -19.79 -1.38
C VAL A 76 -10.75 -21.17 -2.01
N GLU A 77 -11.16 -21.18 -3.29
CA GLU A 77 -11.55 -22.43 -3.97
C GLU A 77 -10.44 -23.05 -4.80
N VAL A 78 -9.45 -22.25 -5.23
CA VAL A 78 -8.41 -22.64 -6.18
C VAL A 78 -7.05 -22.05 -5.81
N GLY A 79 -5.98 -22.66 -6.30
CA GLY A 79 -4.61 -22.18 -6.15
C GLY A 79 -3.74 -23.04 -5.23
N PRO A 80 -2.41 -22.96 -5.36
CA PRO A 80 -1.47 -23.86 -4.69
C PRO A 80 -1.44 -23.69 -3.16
N LEU A 81 -1.93 -22.56 -2.64
CA LEU A 81 -1.94 -22.23 -1.21
C LEU A 81 -3.33 -22.36 -0.56
N GLN A 82 -4.30 -22.99 -1.23
CA GLN A 82 -5.66 -23.13 -0.72
C GLN A 82 -5.71 -23.70 0.71
N GLY A 83 -5.06 -24.84 0.94
CA GLY A 83 -5.04 -25.48 2.26
C GLY A 83 -4.45 -24.58 3.33
N PHE A 84 -3.35 -23.89 3.03
CA PHE A 84 -2.74 -22.93 3.94
C PHE A 84 -3.70 -21.80 4.33
N PHE A 85 -4.44 -21.22 3.38
CA PHE A 85 -5.41 -20.17 3.69
C PHE A 85 -6.58 -20.68 4.52
N HIS A 86 -7.07 -21.88 4.24
CA HIS A 86 -8.12 -22.53 5.03
C HIS A 86 -7.66 -22.80 6.46
N ASP A 87 -6.42 -23.27 6.64
CA ASP A 87 -5.86 -23.57 7.96
C ASP A 87 -5.75 -22.33 8.87
N ILE A 88 -5.37 -21.19 8.30
CA ILE A 88 -5.27 -19.94 9.07
C ILE A 88 -6.59 -19.18 9.17
N ALA A 89 -7.63 -19.60 8.45
CA ALA A 89 -8.90 -18.86 8.32
C ALA A 89 -9.57 -18.67 9.68
N GLY A 90 -9.62 -17.41 10.13
CA GLY A 90 -10.25 -17.03 11.38
C GLY A 90 -9.51 -17.45 12.65
N THR A 91 -8.25 -17.88 12.53
CA THR A 91 -7.37 -17.99 13.68
C THR A 91 -7.18 -16.63 14.36
N TRP A 92 -6.94 -16.64 15.67
CA TRP A 92 -6.84 -15.40 16.45
C TRP A 92 -5.71 -14.50 15.91
N TYR A 93 -4.55 -15.06 15.58
CA TYR A 93 -3.41 -14.30 15.09
C TYR A 93 -3.65 -13.74 13.69
N ALA A 94 -4.29 -14.49 12.79
CA ALA A 94 -4.62 -13.98 11.45
C ALA A 94 -5.58 -12.79 11.54
N ASN A 95 -6.60 -12.88 12.41
CA ASN A 95 -7.53 -11.79 12.65
C ASN A 95 -6.82 -10.54 13.20
N TRP A 96 -5.97 -10.71 14.23
CA TRP A 96 -5.24 -9.58 14.82
C TRP A 96 -4.24 -8.96 13.85
N LEU A 97 -3.42 -9.77 13.17
CA LEU A 97 -2.45 -9.27 12.20
C LEU A 97 -3.12 -8.53 11.04
N PHE A 98 -4.24 -9.06 10.53
CA PHE A 98 -4.99 -8.40 9.47
C PHE A 98 -5.57 -7.07 9.94
N MET A 99 -6.23 -7.03 11.10
CA MET A 99 -6.83 -5.79 11.63
C MET A 99 -5.78 -4.74 12.03
N LEU A 100 -4.69 -5.15 12.68
CA LEU A 100 -3.57 -4.27 13.00
C LEU A 100 -2.88 -3.76 11.73
N GLY A 101 -2.78 -4.58 10.70
CA GLY A 101 -2.29 -4.15 9.39
C GLY A 101 -3.19 -3.10 8.77
N LEU A 102 -4.52 -3.33 8.70
CA LEU A 102 -5.46 -2.36 8.15
C LEU A 102 -5.38 -1.02 8.90
N LEU A 103 -5.44 -1.04 10.23
CA LEU A 103 -5.37 0.16 11.05
C LEU A 103 -4.00 0.85 10.92
N GLY A 104 -2.92 0.08 11.09
CA GLY A 104 -1.56 0.60 11.10
C GLY A 104 -1.16 1.24 9.76
N ILE A 105 -1.44 0.55 8.65
CA ILE A 105 -1.19 1.07 7.29
C ILE A 105 -2.07 2.30 7.05
N GLY A 106 -3.36 2.22 7.37
CA GLY A 106 -4.30 3.33 7.18
C GLY A 106 -3.90 4.59 7.96
N VAL A 107 -3.48 4.46 9.21
CA VAL A 107 -2.99 5.57 10.05
C VAL A 107 -1.65 6.09 9.51
N ALA A 108 -0.70 5.22 9.20
CA ALA A 108 0.61 5.61 8.67
C ALA A 108 0.46 6.42 7.37
N LEU A 109 -0.38 5.94 6.44
CA LEU A 109 -0.72 6.63 5.22
C LEU A 109 -1.40 7.96 5.52
N THR A 110 -2.43 8.01 6.36
CA THR A 110 -3.18 9.26 6.63
C THR A 110 -2.32 10.32 7.33
N ALA A 111 -1.57 9.93 8.35
CA ALA A 111 -0.66 10.82 9.06
C ALA A 111 0.58 11.18 8.20
N GLY A 112 0.96 10.34 7.24
CA GLY A 112 2.14 10.52 6.40
C GLY A 112 3.44 10.23 7.15
N ILE A 113 3.46 9.19 7.99
CA ILE A 113 4.59 8.78 8.82
C ILE A 113 4.85 7.28 8.66
N GLY A 114 6.11 6.84 8.78
CA GLY A 114 6.44 5.40 8.71
C GLY A 114 6.07 4.77 7.38
N LEU A 115 6.19 5.50 6.27
CA LEU A 115 5.66 5.06 4.98
C LEU A 115 6.38 3.83 4.44
N ARG A 116 7.67 3.63 4.75
CA ARG A 116 8.40 2.42 4.36
C ARG A 116 7.90 1.17 5.09
N VAL A 117 7.60 1.31 6.38
CA VAL A 117 7.00 0.23 7.18
C VAL A 117 5.63 -0.11 6.63
N ALA A 118 4.78 0.91 6.41
CA ALA A 118 3.46 0.74 5.82
C ALA A 118 3.53 0.11 4.42
N ALA A 119 4.54 0.47 3.62
CA ALA A 119 4.75 -0.10 2.30
C ALA A 119 5.08 -1.59 2.39
N VAL A 120 6.06 -2.00 3.19
CA VAL A 120 6.38 -3.42 3.31
C VAL A 120 5.23 -4.22 3.90
N SER A 121 4.64 -3.78 5.02
CA SER A 121 3.53 -4.53 5.63
C SER A 121 2.31 -4.60 4.73
N GLY A 122 1.99 -3.50 4.04
CA GLY A 122 0.83 -3.43 3.15
C GLY A 122 1.05 -4.16 1.84
N THR A 123 2.25 -4.14 1.27
CA THR A 123 2.59 -4.97 0.11
C THR A 123 2.48 -6.45 0.45
N VAL A 124 2.99 -6.88 1.61
CA VAL A 124 2.85 -8.30 2.05
C VAL A 124 1.37 -8.66 2.21
N MET A 125 0.58 -7.82 2.88
CA MET A 125 -0.86 -8.05 3.05
C MET A 125 -1.57 -8.16 1.68
N MET A 126 -1.36 -7.20 0.79
CA MET A 126 -2.00 -7.16 -0.52
C MET A 126 -1.56 -8.33 -1.41
N ALA A 127 -0.27 -8.70 -1.38
CA ALA A 127 0.21 -9.86 -2.11
C ALA A 127 -0.40 -11.18 -1.60
N MET A 128 -0.58 -11.32 -0.27
CA MET A 128 -1.27 -12.48 0.29
C MET A 128 -2.74 -12.53 -0.12
N MET A 129 -3.42 -11.38 -0.19
CA MET A 129 -4.81 -11.32 -0.65
C MET A 129 -4.94 -11.66 -2.14
N TRP A 130 -4.01 -11.16 -2.98
CA TRP A 130 -3.93 -11.54 -4.39
C TRP A 130 -3.69 -13.04 -4.58
N LEU A 131 -2.81 -13.64 -3.76
CA LEU A 131 -2.57 -15.09 -3.79
C LEU A 131 -3.78 -15.90 -3.31
N ALA A 132 -4.56 -15.38 -2.37
CA ALA A 132 -5.79 -16.01 -1.89
C ALA A 132 -6.92 -15.94 -2.93
N GLU A 133 -7.04 -14.83 -3.65
CA GLU A 133 -8.01 -14.70 -4.75
C GLU A 133 -7.59 -15.53 -5.98
N TRP A 134 -6.29 -15.74 -6.15
CA TRP A 134 -5.68 -16.52 -7.23
C TRP A 134 -6.25 -16.17 -8.63
N PRO A 135 -6.13 -14.91 -9.08
CA PRO A 135 -6.79 -14.44 -10.29
C PRO A 135 -6.26 -15.11 -11.57
N ILE A 136 -5.12 -15.81 -11.52
CA ILE A 136 -4.61 -16.59 -12.65
C ILE A 136 -5.61 -17.66 -13.11
N ALA A 137 -6.44 -18.19 -12.20
CA ALA A 137 -7.49 -19.13 -12.56
C ALA A 137 -8.55 -18.50 -13.49
N LYS A 138 -9.14 -19.33 -14.36
CA LYS A 138 -10.20 -18.89 -15.28
C LYS A 138 -11.43 -18.43 -14.49
N GLY A 139 -11.98 -17.27 -14.87
CA GLY A 139 -13.13 -16.65 -14.21
C GLY A 139 -12.82 -15.29 -13.58
N SER A 140 -11.55 -14.91 -13.46
CA SER A 140 -11.15 -13.56 -13.05
C SER A 140 -11.35 -12.52 -14.17
N THR A 141 -11.49 -11.25 -13.80
CA THR A 141 -11.54 -10.13 -14.76
C THR A 141 -10.17 -9.84 -15.38
N ASN A 142 -9.09 -10.07 -14.65
CA ASN A 142 -7.71 -9.92 -15.12
C ASN A 142 -6.81 -10.92 -14.38
N PRO A 143 -6.07 -11.80 -15.08
CA PRO A 143 -5.31 -12.86 -14.44
C PRO A 143 -4.01 -12.43 -13.76
N VAL A 144 -3.61 -11.16 -13.94
CA VAL A 144 -2.36 -10.63 -13.40
C VAL A 144 -2.63 -9.46 -12.48
N MET A 145 -3.28 -8.41 -12.97
CA MET A 145 -3.40 -7.13 -12.27
C MET A 145 -4.81 -6.90 -11.74
N ASP A 146 -4.93 -6.80 -10.42
CA ASP A 146 -6.14 -6.41 -9.71
C ASP A 146 -5.86 -5.22 -8.77
N TYR A 147 -6.86 -4.85 -7.97
CA TYR A 147 -6.73 -3.76 -7.03
C TYR A 147 -5.72 -4.05 -5.90
N HIS A 148 -5.49 -5.32 -5.52
CA HIS A 148 -4.50 -5.67 -4.51
C HIS A 148 -3.09 -5.33 -4.98
N LEU A 149 -2.70 -5.77 -6.18
CA LEU A 149 -1.38 -5.43 -6.73
C LEU A 149 -1.24 -3.95 -7.03
N ILE A 150 -2.30 -3.28 -7.51
CA ILE A 150 -2.30 -1.82 -7.69
C ILE A 150 -2.03 -1.13 -6.35
N TYR A 151 -2.71 -1.51 -5.26
CA TYR A 151 -2.48 -0.93 -3.94
C TYR A 151 -1.08 -1.25 -3.41
N ALA A 152 -0.57 -2.46 -3.63
CA ALA A 152 0.81 -2.81 -3.28
C ALA A 152 1.83 -1.90 -3.99
N ILE A 153 1.64 -1.62 -5.28
CA ILE A 153 2.50 -0.72 -6.05
C ILE A 153 2.35 0.72 -5.56
N VAL A 154 1.13 1.19 -5.33
CA VAL A 154 0.86 2.54 -4.81
C VAL A 154 1.57 2.76 -3.48
N LEU A 155 1.51 1.80 -2.57
CA LEU A 155 2.21 1.87 -1.28
C LEU A 155 3.72 2.07 -1.45
N VAL A 156 4.34 1.29 -2.35
CA VAL A 156 5.78 1.41 -2.67
C VAL A 156 6.09 2.78 -3.29
N VAL A 157 5.26 3.24 -4.24
CA VAL A 157 5.42 4.55 -4.88
C VAL A 157 5.33 5.68 -3.86
N LEU A 158 4.36 5.64 -2.96
CA LEU A 158 4.18 6.67 -1.92
C LEU A 158 5.37 6.73 -0.96
N ALA A 159 5.94 5.58 -0.59
CA ALA A 159 7.14 5.50 0.24
C ALA A 159 8.38 6.01 -0.52
N ALA A 160 8.59 5.57 -1.76
CA ALA A 160 9.72 5.97 -2.59
C ALA A 160 9.71 7.47 -2.92
N ALA A 161 8.52 8.05 -3.10
CA ALA A 161 8.32 9.46 -3.40
C ALA A 161 8.27 10.36 -2.15
N TYR A 162 8.49 9.81 -0.95
CA TYR A 162 8.41 10.54 0.32
C TYR A 162 7.09 11.32 0.50
N ALA A 163 5.97 10.74 0.04
CA ALA A 163 4.66 11.41 -0.06
C ALA A 163 4.11 11.93 1.27
N GLY A 164 4.65 11.50 2.41
CA GLY A 164 4.32 11.97 3.75
C GLY A 164 4.78 13.41 4.04
N HIS A 165 5.64 13.99 3.20
CA HIS A 165 6.07 15.39 3.34
C HIS A 165 4.97 16.38 2.93
N THR A 166 4.13 16.03 1.97
CA THR A 166 3.07 16.92 1.50
C THR A 166 1.79 16.65 2.28
N TRP A 167 1.34 17.68 3.00
CA TRP A 167 0.16 17.67 3.90
C TRP A 167 0.22 16.64 5.05
N GLY A 168 1.24 15.80 5.14
CA GLY A 168 1.47 14.88 6.24
C GLY A 168 2.44 15.40 7.30
N LEU A 169 2.64 14.58 8.33
CA LEU A 169 3.55 14.81 9.44
C LEU A 169 4.97 14.27 9.16
N GLY A 170 5.25 13.76 7.96
CA GLY A 170 6.52 13.09 7.61
C GLY A 170 7.76 13.93 7.90
N ARG A 171 7.71 15.24 7.65
CA ARG A 171 8.81 16.17 8.00
C ARG A 171 9.08 16.25 9.51
N ARG A 172 8.02 16.20 10.33
CA ARG A 172 8.15 16.24 11.80
C ARG A 172 8.62 14.88 12.31
N TRP A 173 8.05 13.81 11.77
CA TRP A 173 8.43 12.43 12.08
C TRP A 173 9.91 12.15 11.82
N ALA A 174 10.41 12.57 10.65
CA ALA A 174 11.81 12.40 10.28
C ALA A 174 12.78 13.09 11.26
N LYS A 175 12.36 14.10 12.02
CA LYS A 175 13.22 14.81 12.99
C LYS A 175 13.38 14.07 14.33
N LEU A 176 12.58 13.03 14.59
CA LEU A 176 12.68 12.27 15.84
C LEU A 176 14.01 11.52 15.91
N SER A 177 14.67 11.54 17.08
CA SER A 177 15.99 10.93 17.29
C SER A 177 16.03 9.44 16.95
N ILE A 178 14.95 8.70 17.27
CA ILE A 178 14.81 7.29 16.93
C ILE A 178 14.73 7.04 15.42
N VAL A 179 14.07 7.91 14.67
CA VAL A 179 13.92 7.82 13.20
C VAL A 179 15.24 8.20 12.52
N GLN A 180 15.95 9.19 13.05
CA GLN A 180 17.29 9.55 12.57
C GLN A 180 18.29 8.40 12.76
N ARG A 181 18.22 7.68 13.89
CA ARG A 181 19.02 6.47 14.14
C ARG A 181 18.59 5.28 13.28
N ASN A 182 17.31 5.20 12.92
CA ASN A 182 16.73 4.11 12.13
C ASN A 182 16.01 4.65 10.90
N ARG A 183 16.76 5.02 9.86
CA ARG A 183 16.21 5.64 8.63
C ARG A 183 15.16 4.79 7.90
N TRP A 184 15.07 3.50 8.21
CA TRP A 184 14.00 2.62 7.76
C TRP A 184 12.61 3.06 8.25
N LEU A 185 12.52 3.77 9.39
CA LEU A 185 11.25 4.21 9.99
C LEU A 185 10.60 5.41 9.28
N ILE A 186 11.17 5.93 8.19
CA ILE A 186 10.61 7.07 7.45
C ILE A 186 9.34 6.68 6.69
#